data_AF-A0A7S0WCB1-F1
#
_entry.id   AF-A0A7S0WCB1-F1
#
_cell.length_a   1.000
_cell.length_b   1.000
_cell.length_c   1.000
_cell.angle_alpha   90.00
_cell.angle_beta   90.00
_cell.angle_gamma   90.00
#
_symmetry.space_group_name_H-M   'P 1'
#
loop_
_entity.id
_entity.type
_entity.pdbx_description
1 polymer ?
#
loop_
_entity_poly.entity_id
_entity_poly.type
_entity_poly.pdbx_seq_one_letter_code
_entity_poly.pdbx_strand_id
1 'polypeptide(L)'
;ANPMALARASVSFSTTAASVSTPTHSDASRTARGVIMRRVSGARREAFVSRAVTAPGVIELGDESDDQVVWKRLGQQGVDKACELWSAVNSEAAAAAKGAWAGVKPSHKVFLSDILASPKRNAFVRKWIETDVTYASFIGVMHLGCLLAPFTFTWGAFKCFLAMYFITGCLGITLSYHRQLSHKSFRTPKWLEYALAYCGALAVQGDPLEWASSHRHHHQHTDTPKDPHTPYEGFWWSHVGWLLDNEATIERVGDRSNAQELAAQPFYRFMEKTYMWHIAASAVALYAIGGLPWLIWGFCVRTVWVYHITWAVNSVSHCWGSQEFNTGDLSRNNWPIGILAFGEGWHNNHHAFEFSARHGLRWWQFDMTWIVICVLKFLRLADKVKLPKEAQMERMRFAPAGGASA
;
A
#
# COMPACT_ATOMS: atom_id res chain seq x y z
N ALA A 1 3.79 -61.63 -44.30
CA ALA A 1 2.67 -60.79 -44.75
C ALA A 1 2.77 -59.44 -44.05
N ASN A 2 2.55 -58.37 -44.80
CA ASN A 2 2.84 -56.97 -44.48
C ASN A 2 2.09 -56.41 -43.24
N PRO A 3 2.57 -55.29 -42.66
CA PRO A 3 2.17 -54.70 -41.37
C PRO A 3 1.30 -53.41 -41.52
N MET A 4 1.20 -52.63 -40.43
CA MET A 4 0.76 -51.22 -40.27
C MET A 4 -0.69 -50.94 -39.83
N ALA A 5 -0.81 -50.22 -38.70
CA ALA A 5 -1.51 -48.94 -38.65
C ALA A 5 -1.09 -48.14 -37.40
N LEU A 6 -0.18 -47.17 -37.63
CA LEU A 6 0.07 -46.01 -36.79
C LEU A 6 -1.06 -45.00 -37.04
N ALA A 7 -1.75 -44.52 -36.01
CA ALA A 7 -2.57 -43.32 -36.10
C ALA A 7 -1.77 -42.10 -35.60
N ARG A 8 -1.21 -41.37 -36.56
CA ARG A 8 -0.77 -39.98 -36.39
C ARG A 8 -2.02 -39.10 -36.39
N ALA A 9 -2.24 -38.32 -35.33
CA ALA A 9 -3.11 -37.16 -35.39
C ALA A 9 -2.27 -35.94 -35.77
N SER A 10 -2.42 -35.52 -37.03
CA SER A 10 -1.85 -34.29 -37.59
C SER A 10 -2.60 -33.07 -37.06
N VAL A 11 -1.86 -32.14 -36.43
CA VAL A 11 -2.33 -30.79 -36.13
C VAL A 11 -2.27 -29.96 -37.42
N SER A 12 -3.45 -29.59 -37.93
CA SER A 12 -3.60 -28.63 -39.02
C SER A 12 -3.64 -27.22 -38.44
N PHE A 13 -2.66 -26.39 -38.79
CA PHE A 13 -2.68 -24.95 -38.54
C PHE A 13 -3.50 -24.28 -39.63
N SER A 14 -4.69 -23.76 -39.26
CA SER A 14 -5.42 -22.80 -40.10
C SER A 14 -4.96 -21.40 -39.76
N THR A 15 -4.11 -20.83 -40.62
CA THR A 15 -3.78 -19.42 -40.67
C THR A 15 -4.94 -18.62 -41.24
N THR A 16 -5.64 -17.86 -40.40
CA THR A 16 -6.57 -16.82 -40.89
C THR A 16 -5.86 -15.47 -40.79
N ALA A 17 -5.37 -15.01 -41.94
CA ALA A 17 -4.88 -13.66 -42.14
C ALA A 17 -6.08 -12.70 -42.12
N ALA A 18 -6.08 -11.74 -41.19
CA ALA A 18 -6.99 -10.60 -41.24
C ALA A 18 -6.25 -9.43 -41.89
N SER A 19 -6.75 -9.07 -43.07
CA SER A 19 -6.29 -8.01 -43.95
C SER A 19 -6.39 -6.62 -43.34
N VAL A 20 -5.29 -5.88 -43.47
CA VAL A 20 -5.20 -4.43 -43.31
C VAL A 20 -6.06 -3.75 -44.38
N SER A 21 -6.92 -2.81 -43.97
CA SER A 21 -7.51 -1.82 -44.87
C SER A 21 -7.39 -0.43 -44.26
N THR A 22 -6.63 0.42 -44.94
CA THR A 22 -6.59 1.87 -44.79
C THR A 22 -7.73 2.51 -45.56
N PRO A 23 -8.23 3.67 -45.11
CA PRO A 23 -8.61 4.72 -46.05
C PRO A 23 -7.83 6.01 -45.81
N THR A 24 -7.27 6.52 -46.90
CA THR A 24 -6.70 7.86 -47.07
C THR A 24 -7.74 8.86 -47.59
N HIS A 25 -7.51 10.15 -47.26
CA HIS A 25 -7.97 11.42 -47.85
C HIS A 25 -8.79 12.30 -46.89
N SER A 26 -8.16 13.36 -46.34
CA SER A 26 -8.16 14.79 -46.80
C SER A 26 -9.44 15.53 -46.38
N ASP A 27 -9.48 16.76 -45.91
CA ASP A 27 -8.60 17.92 -45.88
C ASP A 27 -9.27 18.96 -44.94
N ALA A 28 -8.52 20.02 -44.58
CA ALA A 28 -9.01 21.33 -44.09
C ALA A 28 -9.79 21.37 -42.75
N SER A 29 -9.66 22.35 -41.85
CA SER A 29 -9.01 23.65 -41.87
C SER A 29 -8.94 24.21 -40.44
N ARG A 30 -7.87 24.98 -40.21
CA ARG A 30 -7.69 26.01 -39.18
C ARG A 30 -8.98 26.75 -38.79
N THR A 31 -9.16 26.99 -37.49
CA THR A 31 -9.42 28.36 -36.99
C THR A 31 -8.92 28.49 -35.54
N ALA A 32 -7.88 29.31 -35.39
CA ALA A 32 -7.53 29.98 -34.15
C ALA A 32 -8.38 31.25 -34.01
N ARG A 33 -8.86 31.54 -32.79
CA ARG A 33 -9.36 32.81 -32.22
C ARG A 33 -9.85 32.44 -30.82
N GLY A 34 -9.57 33.11 -29.71
CA GLY A 34 -8.95 34.40 -29.46
C GLY A 34 -9.34 34.76 -28.02
N VAL A 35 -8.33 35.07 -27.22
CA VAL A 35 -8.30 35.80 -25.94
C VAL A 35 -9.59 36.56 -25.58
N ILE A 36 -10.10 36.39 -24.35
CA ILE A 36 -10.54 37.51 -23.49
C ILE A 36 -10.21 37.19 -22.01
N MET A 37 -9.12 37.77 -21.51
CA MET A 37 -9.00 38.12 -20.09
C MET A 37 -9.98 39.25 -19.79
N ARG A 38 -10.75 39.14 -18.71
CA ARG A 38 -11.39 40.29 -18.07
C ARG A 38 -10.91 40.40 -16.63
N ARG A 39 -9.92 41.27 -16.45
CA ARG A 39 -9.56 41.91 -15.18
C ARG A 39 -10.65 42.95 -14.89
N VAL A 40 -11.29 42.88 -13.73
CA VAL A 40 -12.05 44.00 -13.17
C VAL A 40 -11.43 44.35 -11.84
N SER A 41 -10.66 45.44 -11.86
CA SER A 41 -10.26 46.24 -10.70
C SER A 41 -11.39 47.22 -10.38
N GLY A 42 -11.67 47.46 -9.10
CA GLY A 42 -12.53 48.58 -8.71
C GLY A 42 -13.08 48.46 -7.31
N ALA A 43 -12.43 49.15 -6.38
CA ALA A 43 -12.79 49.28 -4.98
C ALA A 43 -14.18 49.93 -4.78
N ARG A 44 -14.88 49.51 -3.72
CA ARG A 44 -15.63 50.42 -2.84
C ARG A 44 -15.69 49.84 -1.43
N ARG A 45 -15.09 50.59 -0.51
CA ARG A 45 -15.29 50.51 0.93
C ARG A 45 -16.70 51.02 1.22
N GLU A 46 -17.43 50.34 2.09
CA GLU A 46 -18.26 50.98 3.11
C GLU A 46 -18.42 50.00 4.27
N ALA A 47 -18.18 50.53 5.46
CA ALA A 47 -18.16 49.84 6.74
C ALA A 47 -19.59 49.61 7.23
N PHE A 48 -19.82 48.54 8.01
CA PHE A 48 -20.74 48.59 9.15
C PHE A 48 -20.52 47.40 10.11
N VAL A 49 -20.23 47.76 11.37
CA VAL A 49 -20.52 47.06 12.64
C VAL A 49 -19.70 45.83 13.05
N SER A 50 -18.99 46.04 14.15
CA SER A 50 -18.27 45.09 14.99
C SER A 50 -19.16 43.96 15.52
N ARG A 51 -18.64 42.73 15.50
CA ARG A 51 -19.04 41.69 16.46
C ARG A 51 -17.79 41.08 17.06
N ALA A 52 -17.54 41.46 18.31
CA ALA A 52 -16.53 40.84 19.17
C ALA A 52 -16.88 39.36 19.36
N VAL A 53 -15.90 38.48 19.16
CA VAL A 53 -16.00 37.08 19.57
C VAL A 53 -15.41 37.00 20.97
N THR A 54 -16.28 37.00 21.97
CA THR A 54 -15.94 36.71 23.36
C THR A 54 -15.66 35.22 23.53
N ALA A 55 -14.52 34.89 24.14
CA ALA A 55 -14.20 33.55 24.62
C ALA A 55 -15.19 33.08 25.72
N PRO A 56 -15.43 31.76 25.88
CA PRO A 56 -16.05 31.25 27.09
C PRO A 56 -15.16 30.27 27.86
N GLY A 57 -14.95 30.61 29.14
CA GLY A 57 -15.08 29.66 30.26
C GLY A 57 -13.79 29.31 30.99
N VAL A 58 -13.52 30.01 32.08
CA VAL A 58 -12.49 29.78 33.11
C VAL A 58 -13.03 28.82 34.19
N ILE A 59 -12.28 27.79 34.62
CA ILE A 59 -12.40 27.10 35.93
C ILE A 59 -11.00 26.71 36.50
N GLU A 60 -10.52 27.44 37.52
CA GLU A 60 -9.48 27.02 38.51
C GLU A 60 -10.06 25.94 39.47
N LEU A 61 -9.38 24.99 40.12
CA LEU A 61 -8.14 24.92 40.92
C LEU A 61 -7.71 23.42 41.03
N GLY A 62 -6.42 23.08 41.22
CA GLY A 62 -5.91 22.73 42.55
C GLY A 62 -4.62 21.91 42.50
N ASP A 63 -3.83 22.01 43.57
CA ASP A 63 -2.40 21.69 43.68
C ASP A 63 -2.07 20.24 44.06
N GLU A 64 -0.81 19.88 43.75
CA GLU A 64 0.10 18.86 44.30
C GLU A 64 -0.23 17.34 44.39
N SER A 65 0.69 16.58 43.77
CA SER A 65 1.15 15.21 44.08
C SER A 65 0.17 14.04 43.88
N ASP A 66 0.46 13.15 42.92
CA ASP A 66 1.16 11.87 43.19
C ASP A 66 1.10 10.96 41.95
N ASP A 67 2.16 10.20 41.73
CA ASP A 67 2.32 9.26 40.64
C ASP A 67 1.28 8.12 40.72
N GLN A 68 0.52 7.86 39.65
CA GLN A 68 0.30 6.50 39.11
C GLN A 68 -0.62 6.42 37.88
N VAL A 69 -0.11 5.78 36.84
CA VAL A 69 -0.86 5.37 35.63
C VAL A 69 -1.59 4.05 35.91
N VAL A 70 -2.92 4.01 35.73
CA VAL A 70 -3.69 2.76 35.74
C VAL A 70 -4.50 2.61 34.45
N TRP A 71 -4.17 1.61 33.64
CA TRP A 71 -4.95 1.20 32.46
C TRP A 71 -6.06 0.21 32.87
N LYS A 72 -7.33 0.49 32.56
CA LYS A 72 -8.46 -0.45 32.78
C LYS A 72 -9.05 -0.97 31.47
N ARG A 73 -9.31 -2.29 31.43
CA ARG A 73 -10.01 -3.04 30.37
C ARG A 73 -11.46 -2.53 30.24
N LEU A 74 -11.91 -2.26 29.01
CA LEU A 74 -13.24 -1.72 28.69
C LEU A 74 -14.35 -2.75 29.00
N GLY A 75 -15.21 -2.45 29.99
CA GLY A 75 -16.52 -3.11 30.22
C GLY A 75 -17.66 -2.43 29.43
N GLN A 76 -18.94 -2.74 29.72
CA GLN A 76 -20.12 -2.20 29.01
C GLN A 76 -20.17 -0.65 28.98
N GLN A 77 -19.74 0.02 30.05
CA GLN A 77 -19.52 1.48 30.06
C GLN A 77 -18.52 1.95 29.00
N GLY A 78 -17.52 1.12 28.66
CA GLY A 78 -16.58 1.36 27.57
C GLY A 78 -17.17 1.11 26.18
N VAL A 79 -18.19 0.25 26.05
CA VAL A 79 -18.98 0.10 24.82
C VAL A 79 -19.90 1.30 24.63
N ASP A 80 -20.53 1.77 25.70
CA ASP A 80 -21.38 2.96 25.67
C ASP A 80 -20.55 4.24 25.46
N LYS A 81 -19.36 4.33 26.08
CA LYS A 81 -18.34 5.35 25.78
C LYS A 81 -17.82 5.21 24.36
N ALA A 82 -17.70 4.01 23.81
CA ALA A 82 -17.32 3.80 22.40
C ALA A 82 -18.45 4.21 21.45
N CYS A 83 -19.72 4.05 21.81
CA CYS A 83 -20.87 4.56 21.05
C CYS A 83 -21.02 6.08 21.17
N GLU A 84 -20.72 6.66 22.34
CA GLU A 84 -20.67 8.10 22.58
C GLU A 84 -19.48 8.73 21.85
N LEU A 85 -18.30 8.11 21.91
CA LEU A 85 -17.13 8.46 21.09
C LEU A 85 -17.44 8.23 19.61
N TRP A 86 -18.15 7.17 19.21
CA TRP A 86 -18.61 6.98 17.83
C TRP A 86 -19.52 8.12 17.35
N SER A 87 -20.29 8.70 18.27
CA SER A 87 -21.12 9.87 18.04
C SER A 87 -20.31 11.17 17.99
N ALA A 88 -19.24 11.28 18.80
CA ALA A 88 -18.30 12.41 18.84
C ALA A 88 -17.20 12.37 17.76
N VAL A 89 -16.88 11.20 17.21
CA VAL A 89 -16.05 10.93 16.02
C VAL A 89 -16.88 11.15 14.75
N ASN A 90 -17.93 11.97 14.83
CA ASN A 90 -18.65 12.56 13.70
C ASN A 90 -18.41 14.08 13.67
N SER A 91 -17.15 14.50 13.84
CA SER A 91 -16.74 15.81 13.35
C SER A 91 -16.88 15.84 11.82
N GLU A 92 -17.07 17.01 11.22
CA GLU A 92 -17.11 17.16 9.75
C GLU A 92 -15.90 16.51 9.06
N ALA A 93 -14.74 16.46 9.73
CA ALA A 93 -13.53 15.81 9.25
C ALA A 93 -13.65 14.26 9.19
N ALA A 94 -14.24 13.63 10.21
CA ALA A 94 -14.49 12.19 10.22
C ALA A 94 -15.65 11.78 9.29
N ALA A 95 -16.65 12.65 9.11
CA ALA A 95 -17.70 12.47 8.11
C ALA A 95 -17.14 12.57 6.67
N ALA A 96 -16.20 13.49 6.43
CA ALA A 96 -15.47 13.59 5.17
C ALA A 96 -14.61 12.35 4.87
N ALA A 97 -13.96 11.77 5.89
CA ALA A 97 -13.18 10.53 5.75
C ALA A 97 -14.06 9.29 5.46
N LYS A 98 -15.24 9.20 6.08
CA LYS A 98 -16.17 8.07 5.92
C LYS A 98 -16.84 8.02 4.53
N GLY A 99 -16.99 9.13 3.83
CA GLY A 99 -17.55 9.18 2.46
C GLY A 99 -18.85 8.37 2.32
N ALA A 100 -18.87 7.41 1.39
CA ALA A 100 -20.03 6.52 1.12
C ALA A 100 -20.43 5.59 2.28
N TRP A 101 -19.70 5.58 3.39
CA TRP A 101 -20.03 4.81 4.61
C TRP A 101 -20.76 5.65 5.67
N ALA A 102 -20.95 6.96 5.43
CA ALA A 102 -21.79 7.78 6.28
C ALA A 102 -23.23 7.21 6.31
N GLY A 103 -23.70 6.85 7.50
CA GLY A 103 -25.04 6.26 7.71
C GLY A 103 -25.14 4.75 7.47
N VAL A 104 -24.10 4.08 6.99
CA VAL A 104 -24.06 2.61 6.88
C VAL A 104 -23.75 2.03 8.26
N LYS A 105 -24.67 1.22 8.81
CA LYS A 105 -24.41 0.52 10.08
C LYS A 105 -23.31 -0.52 9.89
N PRO A 106 -22.31 -0.57 10.79
CA PRO A 106 -21.30 -1.61 10.76
C PRO A 106 -21.93 -3.00 10.86
N SER A 107 -21.49 -3.92 10.00
CA SER A 107 -21.95 -5.31 10.04
C SER A 107 -21.27 -6.13 11.14
N HIS A 108 -19.99 -5.87 11.40
CA HIS A 108 -19.20 -6.57 12.40
C HIS A 108 -18.02 -5.71 12.88
N LYS A 109 -17.41 -6.15 13.97
CA LYS A 109 -16.17 -5.60 14.52
C LYS A 109 -15.02 -6.53 14.15
N VAL A 110 -13.90 -5.99 13.71
CA VAL A 110 -12.69 -6.77 13.45
C VAL A 110 -12.25 -7.42 14.76
N PHE A 111 -11.91 -8.71 14.71
CA PHE A 111 -11.59 -9.50 15.89
C PHE A 111 -10.50 -8.84 16.74
N LEU A 112 -10.74 -8.63 18.04
CA LEU A 112 -9.80 -7.99 18.97
C LEU A 112 -9.28 -6.60 18.54
N SER A 113 -10.02 -5.89 17.69
CA SER A 113 -9.69 -4.53 17.22
C SER A 113 -10.86 -3.59 17.51
N ASP A 114 -10.64 -2.28 17.53
CA ASP A 114 -11.67 -1.25 17.59
C ASP A 114 -12.27 -0.89 16.22
N ILE A 115 -11.77 -1.48 15.13
CA ILE A 115 -12.26 -1.25 13.77
C ILE A 115 -13.63 -1.90 13.54
N LEU A 116 -14.56 -1.09 13.03
CA LEU A 116 -15.89 -1.51 12.60
C LEU A 116 -15.92 -1.62 11.08
N ALA A 117 -16.44 -2.73 10.56
CA ALA A 117 -16.37 -3.07 9.14
C ALA A 117 -17.72 -3.50 8.55
N SER A 118 -17.89 -3.19 7.28
CA SER A 118 -19.04 -3.57 6.46
C SER A 118 -18.55 -4.01 5.08
N PRO A 119 -18.39 -5.32 4.83
CA PRO A 119 -18.04 -5.80 3.51
C PRO A 119 -19.09 -5.34 2.50
N LYS A 120 -18.67 -4.70 1.41
CA LYS A 120 -19.57 -4.27 0.33
C LYS A 120 -19.95 -5.40 -0.60
N ARG A 121 -19.10 -6.42 -0.67
CA ARG A 121 -19.16 -7.50 -1.64
C ARG A 121 -19.04 -8.84 -0.93
N ASN A 122 -19.78 -9.83 -1.41
CA ASN A 122 -19.59 -11.20 -0.98
C ASN A 122 -18.44 -11.82 -1.80
N ALA A 123 -17.36 -12.20 -1.11
CA ALA A 123 -16.15 -12.72 -1.77
C ALA A 123 -16.39 -14.01 -2.58
N PHE A 124 -17.41 -14.81 -2.24
CA PHE A 124 -17.64 -16.13 -2.85
C PHE A 124 -18.79 -16.14 -3.85
N VAL A 125 -19.86 -15.37 -3.59
CA VAL A 125 -21.11 -15.43 -4.36
C VAL A 125 -21.13 -14.42 -5.51
N ARG A 126 -20.18 -13.48 -5.57
CA ARG A 126 -20.07 -12.54 -6.69
C ARG A 126 -19.64 -13.24 -7.98
N LYS A 127 -19.84 -12.56 -9.11
CA LYS A 127 -19.31 -13.00 -10.40
C LYS A 127 -17.78 -12.85 -10.39
N TRP A 128 -17.07 -13.93 -10.70
CA TRP A 128 -15.63 -13.93 -10.90
C TRP A 128 -15.30 -13.66 -12.37
N ILE A 129 -14.36 -12.76 -12.63
CA ILE A 129 -13.82 -12.54 -13.98
C ILE A 129 -12.53 -13.35 -14.18
N GLU A 130 -12.09 -13.47 -15.43
CA GLU A 130 -10.90 -14.26 -15.79
C GLU A 130 -9.64 -13.83 -15.01
N THR A 131 -9.45 -12.51 -14.83
CA THR A 131 -8.33 -11.96 -14.06
C THR A 131 -8.38 -12.40 -12.59
N ASP A 132 -9.57 -12.44 -11.97
CA ASP A 132 -9.74 -12.90 -10.59
C ASP A 132 -9.34 -14.36 -10.45
N VAL A 133 -9.80 -15.21 -11.38
CA VAL A 133 -9.46 -16.63 -11.42
C VAL A 133 -7.95 -16.80 -11.60
N THR A 134 -7.32 -15.99 -12.44
CA THR A 134 -5.87 -16.01 -12.66
C THR A 134 -5.10 -15.67 -11.38
N TYR A 135 -5.48 -14.58 -10.69
CA TYR A 135 -4.85 -14.14 -9.44
C TYR A 135 -5.05 -15.18 -8.34
N ALA A 136 -6.29 -15.66 -8.15
CA ALA A 136 -6.60 -16.68 -7.16
C ALA A 136 -5.85 -18.00 -7.43
N SER A 137 -5.77 -18.42 -8.69
CA SER A 137 -5.05 -19.64 -9.08
C SER A 137 -3.56 -19.49 -8.82
N PHE A 138 -2.95 -18.37 -9.20
CA PHE A 138 -1.53 -18.14 -9.00
C PHE A 138 -1.18 -18.08 -7.50
N ILE A 139 -1.93 -17.30 -6.72
CA ILE A 139 -1.79 -17.23 -5.27
C ILE A 139 -1.95 -18.65 -4.69
N GLY A 140 -2.99 -19.38 -5.09
CA GLY A 140 -3.24 -20.76 -4.65
C GLY A 140 -2.08 -21.71 -4.95
N VAL A 141 -1.52 -21.67 -6.17
CA VAL A 141 -0.36 -22.49 -6.56
C VAL A 141 0.87 -22.19 -5.69
N MET A 142 1.15 -20.91 -5.40
CA MET A 142 2.27 -20.56 -4.52
C MET A 142 2.07 -21.13 -3.11
N HIS A 143 0.86 -21.04 -2.56
CA HIS A 143 0.52 -21.58 -1.25
C HIS A 143 0.57 -23.11 -1.20
N LEU A 144 0.05 -23.79 -2.22
CA LEU A 144 0.15 -25.24 -2.35
C LEU A 144 1.60 -25.69 -2.49
N GLY A 145 2.44 -24.94 -3.20
CA GLY A 145 3.88 -25.19 -3.28
C GLY A 145 4.57 -25.18 -1.91
N CYS A 146 4.12 -24.33 -0.97
CA CYS A 146 4.66 -24.30 0.39
C CYS A 146 4.42 -25.60 1.16
N LEU A 147 3.43 -26.43 0.79
CA LEU A 147 3.21 -27.74 1.42
C LEU A 147 4.38 -28.72 1.17
N LEU A 148 5.19 -28.47 0.15
CA LEU A 148 6.40 -29.24 -0.13
C LEU A 148 7.62 -28.80 0.70
N ALA A 149 7.52 -27.69 1.45
CA ALA A 149 8.65 -27.11 2.18
C ALA A 149 9.30 -28.07 3.19
N PRO A 150 8.55 -28.84 4.02
CA PRO A 150 9.15 -29.79 4.96
C PRO A 150 9.95 -30.90 4.27
N PHE A 151 9.50 -31.34 3.10
CA PHE A 151 10.12 -32.44 2.34
C PHE A 151 11.30 -32.00 1.48
N THR A 152 11.47 -30.69 1.29
CA THR A 152 12.50 -30.11 0.42
C THR A 152 13.45 -29.19 1.19
N PHE A 153 13.41 -29.23 2.53
CA PHE A 153 14.29 -28.41 3.36
C PHE A 153 15.75 -28.82 3.20
N THR A 154 16.59 -27.82 2.92
CA THR A 154 18.04 -27.90 3.07
C THR A 154 18.55 -26.57 3.60
N TRP A 155 19.70 -26.56 4.27
CA TRP A 155 20.33 -25.30 4.69
C TRP A 155 20.64 -24.37 3.51
N GLY A 156 20.94 -24.91 2.33
CA GLY A 156 21.12 -24.12 1.10
C GLY A 156 19.83 -23.42 0.68
N ALA A 157 18.73 -24.17 0.63
CA ALA A 157 17.41 -23.65 0.29
C ALA A 157 16.90 -22.61 1.30
N PHE A 158 17.13 -22.83 2.61
CA PHE A 158 16.78 -21.87 3.65
C PHE A 158 17.60 -20.57 3.56
N LYS A 159 18.92 -20.67 3.32
CA LYS A 159 19.74 -19.47 3.05
C LYS A 159 19.29 -18.73 1.79
N CYS A 160 18.92 -19.46 0.74
CA CYS A 160 18.34 -18.88 -0.46
C CYS A 160 17.03 -18.14 -0.15
N PHE A 161 16.14 -18.73 0.66
CA PHE A 161 14.93 -18.06 1.15
C PHE A 161 15.27 -16.74 1.86
N LEU A 162 16.20 -16.74 2.82
CA LEU A 162 16.58 -15.53 3.56
C LEU A 162 17.17 -14.45 2.65
N ALA A 163 18.04 -14.84 1.71
CA ALA A 163 18.63 -13.92 0.74
C ALA A 163 17.56 -13.31 -0.17
N MET A 164 16.69 -14.15 -0.74
CA MET A 164 15.60 -13.68 -1.61
C MET A 164 14.57 -12.86 -0.83
N TYR A 165 14.29 -13.19 0.43
CA TYR A 165 13.43 -12.38 1.30
C TYR A 165 13.99 -10.98 1.53
N PHE A 166 15.30 -10.86 1.80
CA PHE A 166 15.94 -9.54 1.92
C PHE A 166 15.96 -8.79 0.58
N ILE A 167 16.30 -9.47 -0.53
CA ILE A 167 16.36 -8.86 -1.87
C ILE A 167 14.98 -8.38 -2.31
N THR A 168 13.96 -9.23 -2.27
CA THR A 168 12.65 -8.86 -2.80
C THR A 168 11.85 -8.04 -1.79
N GLY A 169 11.93 -8.35 -0.50
CA GLY A 169 11.23 -7.64 0.56
C GLY A 169 11.89 -6.31 0.91
N CYS A 170 13.11 -6.33 1.45
CA CYS A 170 13.78 -5.12 1.92
C CYS A 170 14.28 -4.23 0.77
N LEU A 171 15.06 -4.75 -0.17
CA LEU A 171 15.59 -3.93 -1.25
C LEU A 171 14.53 -3.59 -2.31
N GLY A 172 13.67 -4.57 -2.61
CA GLY A 172 12.63 -4.46 -3.62
C GLY A 172 11.40 -3.67 -3.16
N ILE A 173 10.61 -4.24 -2.25
CA ILE A 173 9.34 -3.63 -1.82
C ILE A 173 9.59 -2.39 -0.96
N THR A 174 10.30 -2.51 0.16
CA THR A 174 10.34 -1.42 1.15
C THR A 174 11.25 -0.28 0.71
N LEU A 175 12.48 -0.57 0.27
CA LEU A 175 13.44 0.43 -0.17
C LEU A 175 13.05 1.04 -1.53
N SER A 176 12.77 0.19 -2.53
CA SER A 176 12.49 0.65 -3.90
C SER A 176 11.04 1.08 -4.07
N TYR A 177 10.12 0.14 -4.17
CA TYR A 177 8.74 0.43 -4.56
C TYR A 177 8.10 1.43 -3.61
N HIS A 178 8.25 1.22 -2.30
CA HIS A 178 7.63 2.06 -1.30
C HIS A 178 8.35 3.42 -1.12
N ARG A 179 9.54 3.42 -0.53
CA ARG A 179 10.20 4.68 -0.11
C ARG A 179 10.79 5.47 -1.28
N GLN A 180 11.34 4.79 -2.29
CA GLN A 180 11.99 5.46 -3.42
C GLN A 180 11.00 5.85 -4.52
N LEU A 181 10.23 4.89 -5.03
CA LEU A 181 9.37 5.10 -6.19
C LEU A 181 8.07 5.79 -5.79
N SER A 182 7.32 5.27 -4.81
CA SER A 182 6.05 5.88 -4.40
C SER A 182 6.25 7.24 -3.75
N HIS A 183 7.10 7.32 -2.72
CA HIS A 183 7.23 8.49 -1.84
C HIS A 183 8.37 9.45 -2.16
N LYS A 184 9.32 9.01 -3.00
CA LYS A 184 10.49 9.82 -3.38
C LYS A 184 11.21 10.36 -2.15
N SER A 185 11.35 9.52 -1.11
CA SER A 185 11.92 9.88 0.18
C SER A 185 13.44 10.08 0.13
N PHE A 186 14.08 9.58 -0.92
CA PHE A 186 15.49 9.77 -1.26
C PHE A 186 15.67 9.55 -2.77
N ARG A 187 16.87 9.81 -3.27
CA ARG A 187 17.23 9.56 -4.67
C ARG A 187 18.52 8.74 -4.75
N THR A 188 18.62 7.88 -5.75
CA THR A 188 19.85 7.15 -6.11
C THR A 188 20.20 7.44 -7.58
N PRO A 189 21.43 7.08 -8.04
CA PRO A 189 21.71 6.98 -9.46
C PRO A 189 20.74 6.03 -10.17
N LYS A 190 20.44 6.30 -11.45
CA LYS A 190 19.40 5.55 -12.20
C LYS A 190 19.68 4.06 -12.34
N TRP A 191 20.94 3.66 -12.51
CA TRP A 191 21.30 2.24 -12.57
C TRP A 191 20.92 1.50 -11.28
N LEU A 192 21.10 2.15 -10.12
CA LEU A 192 20.76 1.58 -8.82
C LEU A 192 19.25 1.61 -8.58
N GLU A 193 18.57 2.70 -8.96
CA GLU A 193 17.10 2.80 -8.92
C GLU A 193 16.46 1.65 -9.71
N TYR A 194 16.96 1.37 -10.92
CA TYR A 194 16.45 0.29 -11.76
C TYR A 194 16.81 -1.10 -11.24
N ALA A 195 18.01 -1.28 -10.68
CA ALA A 195 18.39 -2.55 -10.04
C ALA A 195 17.50 -2.87 -8.83
N LEU A 196 17.25 -1.88 -7.97
CA LEU A 196 16.36 -2.02 -6.81
C LEU A 196 14.91 -2.27 -7.24
N ALA A 197 14.42 -1.58 -8.28
CA ALA A 197 13.08 -1.80 -8.81
C ALA A 197 12.95 -3.21 -9.43
N TYR A 198 14.00 -3.73 -10.06
CA TYR A 198 14.03 -5.11 -10.54
C TYR A 198 13.91 -6.11 -9.39
N CYS A 199 14.60 -5.89 -8.27
CA CYS A 199 14.42 -6.70 -7.06
C CYS A 199 12.96 -6.70 -6.57
N GLY A 200 12.28 -5.55 -6.66
CA GLY A 200 10.85 -5.42 -6.34
C GLY A 200 9.96 -6.24 -7.27
N ALA A 201 10.24 -6.26 -8.57
CA ALA A 201 9.48 -7.06 -9.53
C ALA A 201 9.55 -8.56 -9.23
N LEU A 202 10.68 -9.04 -8.69
CA LEU A 202 10.84 -10.43 -8.26
C LEU A 202 10.03 -10.78 -6.99
N ALA A 203 9.47 -9.79 -6.28
CA ALA A 203 8.58 -10.00 -5.14
C ALA A 203 7.19 -10.52 -5.56
N VAL A 204 6.86 -10.48 -6.85
CA VAL A 204 5.62 -10.97 -7.43
C VAL A 204 4.38 -10.20 -6.92
N GLN A 205 4.49 -8.89 -6.72
CA GLN A 205 3.40 -8.03 -6.19
C GLN A 205 2.88 -6.98 -7.18
N GLY A 206 3.18 -7.13 -8.47
CA GLY A 206 2.90 -6.16 -9.51
C GLY A 206 4.19 -5.54 -10.06
N ASP A 207 4.09 -4.98 -11.27
CA ASP A 207 5.20 -4.25 -11.86
C ASP A 207 5.43 -2.92 -11.10
N PRO A 208 6.61 -2.28 -11.26
CA PRO A 208 6.95 -1.10 -10.48
C PRO A 208 5.98 0.09 -10.68
N LEU A 209 5.41 0.24 -11.88
CA LEU A 209 4.46 1.31 -12.18
C LEU A 209 3.13 1.04 -11.51
N GLU A 210 2.58 -0.17 -11.66
CA GLU A 210 1.32 -0.57 -11.02
C GLU A 210 1.38 -0.44 -9.50
N TRP A 211 2.44 -0.98 -8.88
CA TRP A 211 2.57 -0.97 -7.44
C TRP A 211 2.67 0.45 -6.90
N ALA A 212 3.53 1.29 -7.49
CA ALA A 212 3.71 2.66 -7.05
C ALA A 212 2.44 3.51 -7.25
N SER A 213 1.75 3.32 -8.37
CA SER A 213 0.47 3.98 -8.65
C SER A 213 -0.61 3.62 -7.64
N SER A 214 -0.76 2.31 -7.37
CA SER A 214 -1.76 1.79 -6.43
C SER A 214 -1.49 2.27 -5.00
N HIS A 215 -0.22 2.28 -4.59
CA HIS A 215 0.20 2.77 -3.28
C HIS A 215 -0.05 4.27 -3.09
N ARG A 216 0.19 5.07 -4.13
CA ARG A 216 -0.11 6.52 -4.10
C ARG A 216 -1.61 6.78 -3.99
N HIS A 217 -2.44 5.99 -4.68
CA HIS A 217 -3.90 6.05 -4.51
C HIS A 217 -4.33 5.68 -3.10
N HIS A 218 -3.72 4.64 -2.52
CA HIS A 218 -3.96 4.30 -1.11
C HIS A 218 -3.67 5.50 -0.20
N HIS A 219 -2.53 6.18 -0.32
CA HIS A 219 -2.23 7.37 0.50
C HIS A 219 -3.18 8.55 0.22
N GLN A 220 -3.53 8.78 -1.04
CA GLN A 220 -4.46 9.86 -1.41
C GLN A 220 -5.88 9.63 -0.88
N HIS A 221 -6.25 8.38 -0.66
CA HIS A 221 -7.62 7.96 -0.35
C HIS A 221 -7.72 7.10 0.90
N THR A 222 -6.71 7.10 1.77
CA THR A 222 -6.55 6.15 2.88
C THR A 222 -7.81 6.00 3.68
N ASP A 223 -8.22 4.75 3.90
CA ASP A 223 -9.40 4.38 4.67
C ASP A 223 -10.71 5.04 4.16
N THR A 224 -10.75 5.51 2.92
CA THR A 224 -12.00 5.96 2.28
C THR A 224 -12.56 4.86 1.37
N PRO A 225 -13.79 4.98 0.84
CA PRO A 225 -14.30 4.05 -0.17
C PRO A 225 -13.43 3.90 -1.43
N LYS A 226 -12.54 4.86 -1.70
CA LYS A 226 -11.64 4.86 -2.86
C LYS A 226 -10.30 4.19 -2.58
N ASP A 227 -9.99 3.87 -1.33
CA ASP A 227 -8.79 3.12 -0.98
C ASP A 227 -8.90 1.66 -1.48
N PRO A 228 -7.94 1.16 -2.29
CA PRO A 228 -7.96 -0.21 -2.80
C PRO A 228 -8.13 -1.25 -1.69
N HIS A 229 -7.48 -1.07 -0.55
CA HIS A 229 -7.43 -2.05 0.52
C HIS A 229 -7.93 -1.50 1.86
N THR A 230 -9.00 -0.70 1.81
CA THR A 230 -9.61 -0.12 3.01
C THR A 230 -9.97 -1.17 4.08
N PRO A 231 -9.60 -0.95 5.36
CA PRO A 231 -9.99 -1.81 6.47
C PRO A 231 -11.49 -1.72 6.79
N TYR A 232 -12.21 -0.71 6.29
CA TYR A 232 -13.67 -0.60 6.49
C TYR A 232 -14.48 -1.66 5.74
N GLU A 233 -13.90 -2.30 4.71
CA GLU A 233 -14.49 -3.49 4.08
C GLU A 233 -14.10 -4.79 4.78
N GLY A 234 -13.28 -4.69 5.82
CA GLY A 234 -12.91 -5.79 6.71
C GLY A 234 -11.43 -6.17 6.62
N PHE A 235 -10.98 -6.93 7.62
CA PHE A 235 -9.61 -7.42 7.70
C PHE A 235 -9.22 -8.26 6.48
N TRP A 236 -10.09 -9.18 6.05
CA TRP A 236 -9.79 -10.03 4.90
C TRP A 236 -9.80 -9.28 3.57
N TRP A 237 -10.61 -8.23 3.45
CA TRP A 237 -10.55 -7.33 2.30
C TRP A 237 -9.19 -6.65 2.22
N SER A 238 -8.78 -5.95 3.27
CA SER A 238 -7.50 -5.22 3.34
C SER A 238 -6.28 -6.15 3.23
N HIS A 239 -6.39 -7.39 3.68
CA HIS A 239 -5.29 -8.36 3.59
C HIS A 239 -5.11 -8.92 2.17
N VAL A 240 -6.16 -9.50 1.58
CA VAL A 240 -6.02 -10.19 0.27
C VAL A 240 -7.26 -10.04 -0.62
N GLY A 241 -8.43 -9.73 -0.07
CA GLY A 241 -9.68 -9.69 -0.82
C GLY A 241 -9.67 -8.68 -1.98
N TRP A 242 -9.00 -7.54 -1.80
CA TRP A 242 -8.85 -6.54 -2.85
C TRP A 242 -8.10 -7.08 -4.09
N LEU A 243 -7.10 -7.96 -3.89
CA LEU A 243 -6.38 -8.62 -5.00
C LEU A 243 -7.23 -9.63 -5.75
N LEU A 244 -8.25 -10.18 -5.10
CA LEU A 244 -9.10 -11.21 -5.67
C LEU A 244 -10.31 -10.62 -6.40
N ASP A 245 -10.63 -9.35 -6.21
CA ASP A 245 -11.73 -8.62 -6.86
C ASP A 245 -11.16 -7.51 -7.78
N ASN A 246 -10.76 -7.91 -8.98
CA ASN A 246 -10.10 -7.01 -9.93
C ASN A 246 -11.03 -5.93 -10.45
N GLU A 247 -12.34 -6.17 -10.55
CA GLU A 247 -13.28 -5.13 -10.97
C GLU A 247 -13.28 -3.97 -9.96
N ALA A 248 -13.40 -4.28 -8.66
CA ALA A 248 -13.32 -3.29 -7.61
C ALA A 248 -11.94 -2.60 -7.53
N THR A 249 -10.87 -3.34 -7.75
CA THR A 249 -9.50 -2.78 -7.71
C THR A 249 -9.24 -1.88 -8.92
N ILE A 250 -9.63 -2.28 -10.13
CA ILE A 250 -9.51 -1.45 -11.34
C ILE A 250 -10.33 -0.16 -11.20
N GLU A 251 -11.53 -0.22 -10.60
CA GLU A 251 -12.34 0.96 -10.31
C GLU A 251 -11.59 1.99 -9.43
N ARG A 252 -10.76 1.53 -8.49
CA ARG A 252 -10.06 2.38 -7.52
C ARG A 252 -8.69 2.84 -7.99
N VAL A 253 -7.92 1.96 -8.66
CA VAL A 253 -6.50 2.20 -8.98
C VAL A 253 -6.16 2.01 -10.46
N GLY A 254 -7.15 1.79 -11.33
CA GLY A 254 -6.93 1.59 -12.77
C GLY A 254 -6.38 2.83 -13.48
N ASP A 255 -6.65 4.03 -12.98
CA ASP A 255 -6.01 5.26 -13.47
C ASP A 255 -4.58 5.37 -12.93
N ARG A 256 -3.58 5.17 -13.80
CA ARG A 256 -2.15 5.28 -13.45
C ARG A 256 -1.57 6.69 -13.65
N SER A 257 -2.42 7.71 -13.80
CA SER A 257 -2.00 9.11 -14.03
C SER A 257 -1.14 9.68 -12.90
N ASN A 258 -1.31 9.21 -11.67
CA ASN A 258 -0.54 9.63 -10.50
C ASN A 258 0.94 9.18 -10.54
N ALA A 259 1.34 8.34 -11.51
CA ALA A 259 2.69 7.79 -11.66
C ALA A 259 3.27 7.96 -13.08
N GLN A 260 2.81 8.98 -13.82
CA GLN A 260 3.24 9.27 -15.19
C GLN A 260 4.76 9.44 -15.35
N GLU A 261 5.47 9.90 -14.31
CA GLU A 261 6.92 10.03 -14.37
C GLU A 261 7.66 8.69 -14.39
N LEU A 262 7.04 7.61 -13.89
CA LEU A 262 7.55 6.26 -14.07
C LEU A 262 7.21 5.76 -15.47
N ALA A 263 5.97 5.95 -15.93
CA ALA A 263 5.53 5.57 -17.27
C ALA A 263 6.33 6.26 -18.40
N ALA A 264 6.85 7.47 -18.15
CA ALA A 264 7.72 8.18 -19.08
C ALA A 264 9.08 7.50 -19.30
N GLN A 265 9.54 6.63 -18.40
CA GLN A 265 10.85 6.00 -18.48
C GLN A 265 10.78 4.67 -19.25
N PRO A 266 11.68 4.45 -20.25
CA PRO A 266 11.68 3.20 -21.02
C PRO A 266 11.82 1.93 -20.18
N PHE A 267 12.61 1.99 -19.09
CA PHE A 267 12.81 0.86 -18.18
C PHE A 267 11.49 0.37 -17.56
N TYR A 268 10.67 1.26 -17.01
CA TYR A 268 9.42 0.85 -16.36
C TYR A 268 8.38 0.34 -17.36
N ARG A 269 8.31 0.92 -18.56
CA ARG A 269 7.47 0.39 -19.65
C ARG A 269 7.93 -0.98 -20.15
N PHE A 270 9.25 -1.23 -20.14
CA PHE A 270 9.78 -2.56 -20.45
C PHE A 270 9.34 -3.54 -19.36
N MET A 271 9.57 -3.21 -18.09
CA MET A 271 9.19 -4.04 -16.95
C MET A 271 7.70 -4.38 -16.92
N GLU A 272 6.81 -3.40 -17.16
CA GLU A 272 5.36 -3.61 -17.26
C GLU A 272 5.01 -4.66 -18.34
N LYS A 273 5.63 -4.56 -19.52
CA LYS A 273 5.36 -5.48 -20.65
C LYS A 273 5.96 -6.87 -20.48
N THR A 274 7.08 -6.98 -19.76
CA THR A 274 7.83 -8.24 -19.61
C THR A 274 7.72 -8.86 -18.22
N TYR A 275 6.88 -8.31 -17.34
CA TYR A 275 6.80 -8.67 -15.93
C TYR A 275 6.71 -10.17 -15.68
N MET A 276 5.80 -10.86 -16.36
CA MET A 276 5.61 -12.31 -16.21
C MET A 276 6.83 -13.13 -16.66
N TRP A 277 7.58 -12.65 -17.65
CA TRP A 277 8.81 -13.31 -18.10
C TRP A 277 9.91 -13.23 -17.05
N HIS A 278 10.01 -12.11 -16.33
CA HIS A 278 10.99 -11.96 -15.24
C HIS A 278 10.66 -12.86 -14.06
N ILE A 279 9.38 -12.99 -13.71
CA ILE A 279 8.92 -13.93 -12.68
C ILE A 279 9.28 -15.37 -13.08
N ALA A 280 8.89 -15.79 -14.29
CA ALA A 280 9.18 -17.13 -14.79
C ALA A 280 10.68 -17.41 -14.87
N ALA A 281 11.48 -16.47 -15.38
CA ALA A 281 12.93 -16.59 -15.44
C ALA A 281 13.55 -16.74 -14.05
N SER A 282 13.05 -16.03 -13.03
CA SER A 282 13.54 -16.17 -11.65
C SER A 282 13.24 -17.56 -11.05
N ALA A 283 12.05 -18.12 -11.31
CA ALA A 283 11.69 -19.46 -10.87
C ALA A 283 12.58 -20.52 -11.56
N VAL A 284 12.76 -20.40 -12.88
CA VAL A 284 13.64 -21.29 -13.66
C VAL A 284 15.08 -21.20 -13.18
N ALA A 285 15.60 -20.00 -12.92
CA ALA A 285 16.95 -19.80 -12.43
C ALA A 285 17.16 -20.46 -11.05
N LEU A 286 16.23 -20.28 -10.11
CA LEU A 286 16.29 -20.91 -8.79
C LEU A 286 16.27 -22.43 -8.89
N TYR A 287 15.42 -22.99 -9.75
CA TYR A 287 15.38 -24.43 -10.01
C TYR A 287 16.68 -24.93 -10.67
N ALA A 288 17.22 -24.21 -11.65
CA ALA A 288 18.44 -24.60 -12.33
C ALA A 288 19.67 -24.61 -11.39
N ILE A 289 19.72 -23.68 -10.44
CA ILE A 289 20.86 -23.54 -9.52
C ILE A 289 20.81 -24.56 -8.38
N GLY A 290 19.63 -24.78 -7.78
CA GLY A 290 19.53 -25.60 -6.56
C GLY A 290 18.38 -26.59 -6.53
N GLY A 291 17.83 -26.91 -7.71
CA GLY A 291 16.79 -27.89 -7.90
C GLY A 291 15.45 -27.51 -7.26
N LEU A 292 14.63 -28.53 -7.04
CA LEU A 292 13.33 -28.39 -6.40
C LEU A 292 13.41 -27.70 -5.01
N PRO A 293 14.39 -27.99 -4.13
CA PRO A 293 14.53 -27.27 -2.85
C PRO A 293 14.58 -25.75 -2.98
N TRP A 294 15.34 -25.22 -3.96
CA TRP A 294 15.48 -23.77 -4.14
C TRP A 294 14.27 -23.16 -4.81
N LEU A 295 13.59 -23.89 -5.69
CA LEU A 295 12.30 -23.47 -6.21
C LEU A 295 11.26 -23.36 -5.09
N ILE A 296 11.14 -24.38 -4.23
CA ILE A 296 10.15 -24.35 -3.14
C ILE A 296 10.48 -23.25 -2.12
N TRP A 297 11.71 -23.19 -1.61
CA TRP A 297 12.06 -22.24 -0.56
C TRP A 297 12.34 -20.82 -1.07
N GLY A 298 13.16 -20.68 -2.10
CA GLY A 298 13.58 -19.39 -2.66
C GLY A 298 12.52 -18.71 -3.51
N PHE A 299 11.58 -19.47 -4.07
CA PHE A 299 10.46 -18.94 -4.86
C PHE A 299 9.13 -19.06 -4.12
N CYS A 300 8.57 -20.26 -3.90
CA CYS A 300 7.20 -20.40 -3.35
C CYS A 300 7.08 -19.88 -1.91
N VAL A 301 7.83 -20.45 -0.96
CA VAL A 301 7.80 -20.06 0.47
C VAL A 301 8.18 -18.60 0.62
N ARG A 302 9.24 -18.15 -0.06
CA ARG A 302 9.63 -16.74 -0.05
C ARG A 302 8.54 -15.82 -0.56
N THR A 303 7.86 -16.17 -1.65
CA THR A 303 6.77 -15.36 -2.21
C THR A 303 5.60 -15.27 -1.23
N VAL A 304 5.13 -16.40 -0.70
CA VAL A 304 4.02 -16.44 0.27
C VAL A 304 4.37 -15.70 1.57
N TRP A 305 5.60 -15.85 2.05
CA TRP A 305 6.10 -15.13 3.23
C TRP A 305 6.07 -13.61 3.01
N VAL A 306 6.62 -13.16 1.88
CA VAL A 306 6.65 -11.73 1.51
C VAL A 306 5.24 -11.18 1.26
N TYR A 307 4.35 -11.97 0.65
CA TYR A 307 2.93 -11.63 0.48
C TYR A 307 2.29 -11.31 1.82
N HIS A 308 2.23 -12.27 2.73
CA HIS A 308 1.52 -12.07 4.00
C HIS A 308 2.12 -10.97 4.86
N ILE A 309 3.45 -10.76 4.82
CA ILE A 309 4.08 -9.64 5.51
C ILE A 309 3.65 -8.30 4.90
N THR A 310 3.67 -8.18 3.58
CA THR A 310 3.29 -6.92 2.90
C THR A 310 1.80 -6.65 3.07
N TRP A 311 0.96 -7.67 2.90
CA TRP A 311 -0.48 -7.61 3.10
C TRP A 311 -0.87 -7.31 4.56
N ALA A 312 -0.05 -7.76 5.52
CA ALA A 312 -0.24 -7.43 6.92
C ALA A 312 0.08 -5.96 7.23
N VAL A 313 0.88 -5.27 6.41
CA VAL A 313 1.00 -3.80 6.54
C VAL A 313 -0.37 -3.17 6.32
N ASN A 314 -1.06 -3.54 5.24
CA ASN A 314 -2.39 -3.02 4.90
C ASN A 314 -3.47 -3.41 5.92
N SER A 315 -3.43 -4.66 6.42
CA SER A 315 -4.49 -5.16 7.29
C SER A 315 -4.14 -5.05 8.77
N VAL A 316 -3.04 -5.68 9.22
CA VAL A 316 -2.65 -5.70 10.63
C VAL A 316 -2.30 -4.30 11.12
N SER A 317 -1.56 -3.53 10.31
CA SER A 317 -1.16 -2.17 10.70
C SER A 317 -2.26 -1.13 10.52
N HIS A 318 -3.48 -1.50 10.08
CA HIS A 318 -4.68 -0.66 10.19
C HIS A 318 -5.67 -1.15 11.26
N CYS A 319 -5.47 -2.36 11.81
CA CYS A 319 -6.39 -2.96 12.76
C CYS A 319 -5.84 -3.03 14.19
N TRP A 320 -4.53 -3.27 14.36
CA TRP A 320 -3.91 -3.43 15.69
C TRP A 320 -2.58 -2.69 15.80
N GLY A 321 -2.35 -2.07 16.96
CA GLY A 321 -1.12 -1.36 17.27
C GLY A 321 -1.39 -0.07 18.03
N SER A 322 -0.41 0.83 17.99
CA SER A 322 -0.47 2.15 18.65
C SER A 322 -0.57 3.27 17.62
N GLN A 323 -1.21 4.37 17.98
CA GLN A 323 -1.17 5.61 17.20
C GLN A 323 -0.46 6.66 18.03
N GLU A 324 0.66 7.17 17.49
CA GLU A 324 1.43 8.24 18.10
C GLU A 324 1.07 9.60 17.48
N PHE A 325 0.71 9.58 16.20
CA PHE A 325 0.35 10.74 15.40
C PHE A 325 -1.12 10.67 14.98
N ASN A 326 -1.78 11.83 15.07
CA ASN A 326 -3.14 12.08 14.64
C ASN A 326 -3.18 12.28 13.12
N THR A 327 -3.15 11.17 12.39
CA THR A 327 -3.24 11.11 10.92
C THR A 327 -4.68 11.29 10.42
N GLY A 328 -5.67 11.08 11.28
CA GLY A 328 -7.09 11.05 10.90
C GLY A 328 -7.52 9.74 10.21
N ASP A 329 -6.59 8.80 10.03
CA ASP A 329 -6.82 7.47 9.50
C ASP A 329 -6.64 6.39 10.58
N LEU A 330 -6.78 5.12 10.19
CA LEU A 330 -6.70 3.95 11.05
C LEU A 330 -5.30 3.33 11.09
N SER A 331 -4.29 3.95 10.48
CA SER A 331 -2.91 3.44 10.47
C SER A 331 -2.37 3.33 11.90
N ARG A 332 -1.61 2.28 12.20
CA ARG A 332 -1.09 1.94 13.53
C ARG A 332 0.36 1.46 13.45
N ASN A 333 1.15 1.86 14.43
CA ASN A 333 2.48 1.29 14.68
C ASN A 333 2.35 -0.10 15.31
N ASN A 334 2.91 -1.10 14.63
CA ASN A 334 2.85 -2.52 14.98
C ASN A 334 4.27 -3.12 14.93
N TRP A 335 4.87 -3.39 16.09
CA TRP A 335 6.29 -3.78 16.16
C TRP A 335 6.62 -5.14 15.52
N PRO A 336 5.78 -6.20 15.60
CA PRO A 336 6.05 -7.43 14.87
C PRO A 336 6.13 -7.22 13.36
N ILE A 337 5.19 -6.44 12.80
CA ILE A 337 5.24 -6.05 11.39
C ILE A 337 6.43 -5.11 11.13
N GLY A 338 6.81 -4.27 12.09
CA GLY A 338 8.01 -3.42 12.00
C GLY A 338 9.28 -4.25 11.77
N ILE A 339 9.42 -5.39 12.44
CA ILE A 339 10.57 -6.28 12.26
C ILE A 339 10.46 -7.08 10.95
N LEU A 340 9.32 -7.75 10.73
CA LEU A 340 9.10 -8.64 9.58
C LEU A 340 9.04 -7.88 8.25
N ALA A 341 8.50 -6.67 8.25
CA ALA A 341 8.42 -5.82 7.08
C ALA A 341 9.55 -4.78 7.06
N PHE A 342 10.70 -5.04 7.70
CA PHE A 342 11.90 -4.20 7.57
C PHE A 342 11.70 -2.69 7.89
N GLY A 343 10.77 -2.37 8.77
CA GLY A 343 10.41 -1.01 9.21
C GLY A 343 9.00 -0.56 8.80
N GLU A 344 8.32 -1.28 7.90
CA GLU A 344 7.01 -0.82 7.37
C GLU A 344 5.85 -0.93 8.37
N GLY A 345 6.02 -1.70 9.45
CA GLY A 345 5.03 -1.75 10.53
C GLY A 345 4.98 -0.51 11.43
N TRP A 346 5.90 0.45 11.29
CA TRP A 346 5.75 1.79 11.89
C TRP A 346 4.79 2.63 11.05
N HIS A 347 3.59 2.09 10.84
CA HIS A 347 2.70 2.53 9.78
C HIS A 347 2.02 3.86 10.10
N ASN A 348 1.68 4.12 11.36
CA ASN A 348 1.17 5.42 11.78
C ASN A 348 2.22 6.53 11.64
N ASN A 349 3.50 6.23 11.92
CA ASN A 349 4.59 7.17 11.66
C ASN A 349 4.72 7.48 10.16
N HIS A 350 4.62 6.44 9.35
CA HIS A 350 4.67 6.53 7.90
C HIS A 350 3.53 7.38 7.34
N HIS A 351 2.28 7.13 7.75
CA HIS A 351 1.12 7.92 7.34
C HIS A 351 1.21 9.37 7.78
N ALA A 352 1.80 9.66 8.95
CA ALA A 352 2.02 11.02 9.39
C ALA A 352 3.08 11.76 8.57
N PHE A 353 4.07 11.05 8.03
CA PHE A 353 5.21 11.62 7.30
C PHE A 353 5.56 10.76 6.08
N GLU A 354 4.65 10.66 5.12
CA GLU A 354 4.78 9.79 3.93
C GLU A 354 6.08 10.03 3.15
N PHE A 355 6.56 11.29 3.15
CA PHE A 355 7.79 11.68 2.47
C PHE A 355 9.08 11.22 3.18
N SER A 356 8.98 10.71 4.40
CA SER A 356 10.12 10.34 5.23
C SER A 356 10.84 9.12 4.68
N ALA A 357 12.17 9.12 4.74
CA ALA A 357 12.98 7.94 4.44
C ALA A 357 13.07 6.97 5.63
N ARG A 358 12.66 7.42 6.83
CA ARG A 358 12.73 6.69 8.10
C ARG A 358 11.33 6.56 8.68
N HIS A 359 10.85 5.34 8.88
CA HIS A 359 9.54 5.10 9.48
C HIS A 359 9.66 4.85 10.99
N GLY A 360 10.74 4.20 11.43
CA GLY A 360 11.03 4.04 12.86
C GLY A 360 11.58 5.31 13.49
N LEU A 361 10.71 6.23 13.91
CA LEU A 361 11.08 7.57 14.40
C LEU A 361 11.62 7.59 15.83
N ARG A 362 11.37 6.53 16.62
CA ARG A 362 11.99 6.33 17.95
C ARG A 362 13.25 5.49 17.86
N TRP A 363 14.12 5.58 18.86
CA TRP A 363 15.40 4.85 18.90
C TRP A 363 15.20 3.33 18.97
N TRP A 364 14.12 2.87 19.62
CA TRP A 364 13.77 1.46 19.76
C TRP A 364 12.98 0.90 18.57
N GLN A 365 12.51 1.78 17.68
CA GLN A 365 11.74 1.38 16.50
C GLN A 365 12.69 0.92 15.40
N PHE A 366 13.00 -0.38 15.40
CA PHE A 366 13.90 -0.99 14.44
C PHE A 366 13.38 -0.83 13.00
N ASP A 367 14.21 -0.28 12.13
CA ASP A 367 13.89 0.00 10.72
C ASP A 367 15.09 -0.41 9.86
N MET A 368 15.08 -1.65 9.38
CA MET A 368 16.17 -2.20 8.56
C MET A 368 16.34 -1.41 7.26
N THR A 369 15.24 -1.00 6.64
CA THR A 369 15.27 -0.24 5.38
C THR A 369 15.94 1.11 5.58
N TRP A 370 15.70 1.77 6.71
CA TRP A 370 16.41 3.00 7.09
C TRP A 370 17.91 2.77 7.26
N ILE A 371 18.32 1.65 7.87
CA ILE A 371 19.74 1.28 8.00
C ILE A 371 20.37 1.14 6.61
N VAL A 372 19.68 0.47 5.66
CA VAL A 372 20.15 0.36 4.26
C VAL A 372 20.28 1.73 3.61
N ILE A 373 19.32 2.64 3.79
CA ILE A 373 19.40 4.02 3.27
C ILE A 373 20.60 4.76 3.87
N CYS A 374 20.89 4.58 5.16
CA CYS A 374 22.07 5.17 5.81
C CYS A 374 23.38 4.66 5.20
N VAL A 375 23.48 3.36 4.93
CA VAL A 375 24.64 2.76 4.25
C VAL A 375 24.79 3.32 2.83
N LEU A 376 23.70 3.38 2.05
CA LEU A 376 23.74 3.95 0.71
C LEU A 376 24.14 5.44 0.73
N LYS A 377 23.64 6.22 1.69
CA LYS A 377 24.01 7.62 1.87
C LYS A 377 25.48 7.76 2.24
N PHE A 378 26.00 6.93 3.14
CA PHE A 378 27.41 6.89 3.51
C PHE A 378 28.31 6.61 2.30
N LEU A 379 27.90 5.66 1.46
CA LEU A 379 28.58 5.32 0.20
C LEU A 379 28.36 6.33 -0.93
N ARG A 380 27.63 7.44 -0.68
CA ARG A 380 27.25 8.46 -1.67
C ARG A 380 26.42 7.91 -2.85
N LEU A 381 25.72 6.79 -2.61
CA LEU A 381 24.79 6.18 -3.54
C LEU A 381 23.34 6.64 -3.31
N ALA A 382 23.05 7.27 -2.18
CA ALA A 382 21.77 7.94 -1.91
C ALA A 382 21.96 9.41 -1.52
N ASP A 383 21.18 10.30 -2.12
CA ASP A 383 21.11 11.72 -1.80
C ASP A 383 19.66 12.17 -1.55
N LYS A 384 19.49 13.45 -1.18
CA LYS A 384 18.17 14.09 -0.92
C LYS A 384 17.27 13.29 0.04
N VAL A 385 17.89 12.63 1.02
CA VAL A 385 17.19 11.85 2.05
C VAL A 385 16.34 12.79 2.92
N LYS A 386 15.03 12.59 2.91
CA LYS A 386 14.06 13.42 3.64
C LYS A 386 13.74 12.79 4.99
N LEU A 387 13.57 13.63 6.01
CA LEU A 387 13.18 13.26 7.36
C LEU A 387 12.20 14.31 7.92
N PRO A 388 11.26 13.92 8.79
CA PRO A 388 10.42 14.88 9.48
C PRO A 388 11.25 15.71 10.46
N LYS A 389 10.92 16.98 10.60
CA LYS A 389 11.45 17.87 11.64
C LYS A 389 10.68 17.65 12.94
N GLU A 390 11.32 17.89 14.09
CA GLU A 390 10.67 17.83 15.40
C GLU A 390 9.38 18.68 15.46
N ALA A 391 9.42 19.90 14.92
CA ALA A 391 8.23 20.76 14.89
C ALA A 391 7.07 20.17 14.03
N GLN A 392 7.37 19.34 13.02
CA GLN A 392 6.33 18.64 12.25
C GLN A 392 5.78 17.46 13.06
N MET A 393 6.64 16.73 13.78
CA MET A 393 6.24 15.65 14.67
C MET A 393 5.33 16.15 15.78
N GLU A 394 5.70 17.23 16.47
CA GLU A 394 4.88 17.81 17.54
C GLU A 394 3.51 18.27 17.05
N ARG A 395 3.41 18.85 15.85
CA ARG A 395 2.12 19.26 15.27
C ARG A 395 1.19 18.10 14.95
N MET A 396 1.76 16.93 14.63
CA MET A 396 0.99 15.74 14.29
C MET A 396 0.65 14.91 15.52
N ARG A 397 1.18 15.20 16.71
CA ARG A 397 0.79 14.46 17.91
C ARG A 397 -0.67 14.72 18.26
N PHE A 398 -1.28 13.76 18.96
CA PHE A 398 -2.55 14.02 19.62
C PHE A 398 -2.39 15.18 20.59
N ALA A 399 -3.35 16.11 20.58
CA ALA A 399 -3.40 17.16 21.60
C ALA A 399 -3.48 16.49 22.97
N PRO A 400 -2.83 17.04 24.01
CA PRO A 400 -3.05 16.61 25.37
C PRO A 400 -4.55 16.61 25.65
N ALA A 401 -5.09 15.49 26.13
CA ALA A 401 -6.51 15.41 26.48
C ALA A 401 -6.77 16.34 27.68
N GLY A 402 -7.31 17.53 27.41
CA GLY A 402 -7.81 18.45 28.44
C GLY A 402 -6.85 19.57 28.83
N GLY A 403 -6.79 20.62 28.01
CA GLY A 403 -6.86 21.98 28.56
C GLY A 403 -8.33 22.35 28.65
N ALA A 404 -9.01 21.99 29.75
CA ALA A 404 -10.20 22.73 30.12
C ALA A 404 -9.70 24.15 30.39
N SER A 405 -10.25 25.12 29.67
CA SER A 405 -9.96 26.52 29.88
C SER A 405 -10.19 26.84 31.35
N ALA A 406 -9.07 27.08 32.03
CA ALA A 406 -9.03 27.52 33.40
C ALA A 406 -9.44 28.97 33.48
#